data_AF-A0A6I1MZ31-F1
#
_entry.id   AF-A0A6I1MZ31-F1
#
_cell.length_a   1.000
_cell.length_b   1.000
_cell.length_c   1.000
_cell.angle_alpha   90.00
_cell.angle_beta   90.00
_cell.angle_gamma   90.00
#
_symmetry.space_group_name_H-M   'P 1'
#
loop_
_entity.id
_entity.type
_entity.pdbx_description
1 polymer ?
#
loop_
_entity_poly.entity_id
_entity_poly.type
_entity_poly.pdbx_seq_one_letter_code
_entity_poly.pdbx_strand_id
1 'polypeptide(L)'
;MRLLLALIACCCCAVVSANDKQVDPLISPSTKTPLSALAGARVYGGAVGLTTTTPPGKAPVKEAAAKEAPAKDGKDAPAAGARKGAEAASDPEAELSAKIAARLAAMRATQQARAAAAAANAKKAAAAKAAAAAIPPPPKVYSNVWSYEGEAGPANWARINPAWAKCGTGNRQSPIDIRDGMRVDLEQINFDYHPSSFNVTDNGKTVQVMVGRGNFLSVGNRMYELVQFHFHRPSEERINGKGYEMVVHLVHKDGEGRIAMLALLLERGRPQPAIQQVWNNLPLEKMETMAPAETLDPMDLLPARREYYTFMGSMSTPPCEEGVLWLVMKEPIQASPAQMAFFSRLYPYNARPVQPSSGRIIKESN
;
A
#
# COMPACT_ATOMS: atom_id res chain seq x y z
N MET A 1 -52.82 -9.62 19.17
CA MET A 1 -52.17 -8.85 20.25
C MET A 1 -50.66 -9.06 20.14
N ARG A 2 -49.89 -7.98 19.94
CA ARG A 2 -48.40 -7.90 19.88
C ARG A 2 -47.66 -8.65 18.74
N LEU A 3 -46.77 -7.88 18.10
CA LEU A 3 -45.75 -8.27 17.14
C LEU A 3 -44.69 -9.18 17.78
N LEU A 4 -43.99 -9.98 16.96
CA LEU A 4 -42.55 -10.21 17.13
C LEU A 4 -41.88 -10.18 15.75
N LEU A 5 -40.88 -9.31 15.57
CA LEU A 5 -40.09 -9.20 14.34
C LEU A 5 -38.87 -10.13 14.37
N ALA A 6 -38.39 -10.48 13.17
CA ALA A 6 -37.16 -11.25 12.99
C ALA A 6 -35.90 -10.43 13.31
N LEU A 7 -34.86 -11.14 13.78
CA LEU A 7 -33.49 -10.63 13.87
C LEU A 7 -32.55 -11.60 13.15
N ILE A 8 -32.21 -11.25 11.91
CA ILE A 8 -31.13 -11.91 11.16
C ILE A 8 -29.83 -11.20 11.52
N ALA A 9 -28.89 -11.91 12.14
CA ALA A 9 -27.58 -11.36 12.48
C ALA A 9 -26.74 -11.15 11.21
N CYS A 10 -26.53 -9.90 10.83
CA CYS A 10 -25.71 -9.54 9.69
C CYS A 10 -24.22 -9.74 10.02
N CYS A 11 -23.58 -10.74 9.40
CA CYS A 11 -22.15 -10.97 9.53
C CYS A 11 -21.37 -10.08 8.54
N CYS A 12 -21.18 -8.80 8.89
CA CYS A 12 -20.36 -7.88 8.12
C CYS A 12 -18.86 -8.20 8.26
N CYS A 13 -18.38 -9.20 7.52
CA CYS A 13 -16.98 -9.23 7.14
C CYS A 13 -16.74 -8.09 6.14
N ALA A 14 -16.07 -7.01 6.59
CA ALA A 14 -15.71 -5.90 5.73
C ALA A 14 -14.66 -6.34 4.71
N VAL A 15 -15.12 -6.73 3.51
CA VAL A 15 -14.27 -6.87 2.33
C VAL A 15 -13.82 -5.47 1.93
N VAL A 16 -12.57 -5.11 2.25
CA VAL A 16 -11.95 -3.90 1.70
C VAL A 16 -11.70 -4.16 0.22
N SER A 17 -12.62 -3.68 -0.62
CA SER A 17 -12.43 -3.68 -2.07
C SER A 17 -11.18 -2.89 -2.43
N ALA A 18 -10.22 -3.57 -3.05
CA ALA A 18 -9.04 -2.95 -3.64
C ALA A 18 -9.44 -2.16 -4.89
N ASN A 19 -9.99 -0.97 -4.69
CA ASN A 19 -10.19 0.03 -5.75
C ASN A 19 -9.87 1.45 -5.24
N ASP A 20 -8.98 1.53 -4.25
CA ASP A 20 -8.40 2.78 -3.80
C ASP A 20 -7.33 3.19 -4.82
N LYS A 21 -7.53 4.31 -5.51
CA LYS A 21 -6.50 4.89 -6.38
C LYS A 21 -5.39 5.38 -5.45
N GLN A 22 -4.33 4.59 -5.28
CA GLN A 22 -3.26 4.85 -4.32
C GLN A 22 -2.68 6.26 -4.52
N VAL A 23 -3.12 7.19 -3.67
CA VAL A 23 -2.79 8.61 -3.79
C VAL A 23 -1.33 8.81 -3.39
N ASP A 24 -0.61 9.59 -4.18
CA ASP A 24 0.82 9.87 -3.98
C ASP A 24 1.11 10.30 -2.53
N PRO A 25 2.13 9.74 -1.85
CA PRO A 25 2.45 10.08 -0.46
C PRO A 25 2.85 11.55 -0.26
N LEU A 26 3.29 12.27 -1.29
CA LEU A 26 3.53 13.71 -1.25
C LEU A 26 2.25 14.54 -1.42
N ILE A 27 1.12 13.92 -1.73
CA ILE A 27 -0.15 14.58 -2.06
C ILE A 27 -1.28 14.17 -1.10
N SER A 28 -1.12 13.03 -0.42
CA SER A 28 -2.03 12.55 0.62
C SER A 28 -1.78 13.29 1.93
N PRO A 29 -2.80 13.87 2.59
CA PRO A 29 -2.65 14.28 3.98
C PRO A 29 -2.34 13.05 4.84
N SER A 30 -1.41 13.17 5.79
CA SER A 30 -1.06 12.09 6.71
C SER A 30 -2.23 11.79 7.66
N THR A 31 -3.11 10.85 7.28
CA THR A 31 -4.29 10.50 8.07
C THR A 31 -3.91 9.59 9.25
N LYS A 32 -3.54 10.21 10.38
CA LYS A 32 -3.88 9.63 11.69
C LYS A 32 -5.30 10.06 12.02
N THR A 33 -6.19 9.08 12.22
CA THR A 33 -7.60 9.30 12.58
C THR A 33 -7.69 10.15 13.86
N PRO A 34 -8.40 11.29 13.86
CA PRO A 34 -8.59 12.07 15.08
C PRO A 34 -9.60 11.38 15.99
N LEU A 35 -9.18 10.98 17.18
CA LEU A 35 -10.10 10.51 18.22
C LEU A 35 -10.72 11.73 18.91
N SER A 36 -11.95 12.07 18.53
CA SER A 36 -12.66 13.24 19.06
C SER A 36 -13.16 13.00 20.50
N ALA A 37 -12.70 13.86 21.41
CA ALA A 37 -13.38 14.38 22.60
C ALA A 37 -14.37 13.47 23.37
N LEU A 38 -13.99 13.14 24.61
CA LEU A 38 -14.91 13.10 25.75
C LEU A 38 -14.34 13.95 26.89
N ALA A 39 -15.10 14.95 27.33
CA ALA A 39 -14.74 15.79 28.47
C ALA A 39 -15.37 15.23 29.76
N GLY A 40 -14.63 15.21 30.87
CA GLY A 40 -15.22 14.93 32.18
C GLY A 40 -14.23 14.60 33.32
N ALA A 41 -14.38 15.33 34.44
CA ALA A 41 -13.98 14.99 35.81
C ALA A 41 -12.49 15.03 36.25
N ARG A 42 -12.16 16.16 36.91
CA ARG A 42 -11.40 16.33 38.18
C ARG A 42 -10.42 15.25 38.68
N VAL A 43 -9.15 15.68 38.77
CA VAL A 43 -8.21 15.61 39.90
C VAL A 43 -8.68 14.91 41.19
N TYR A 44 -7.92 13.88 41.63
CA TYR A 44 -7.27 13.78 42.96
C TYR A 44 -6.05 12.84 42.82
N GLY A 45 -5.02 12.98 43.68
CA GLY A 45 -3.73 12.28 43.50
C GLY A 45 -3.16 11.64 44.78
N GLY A 46 -2.06 10.89 44.61
CA GLY A 46 -1.34 10.17 45.68
C GLY A 46 -1.99 8.83 46.07
N ALA A 47 -1.28 7.80 46.52
CA ALA A 47 0.17 7.65 46.74
C ALA A 47 0.55 6.15 46.87
N VAL A 48 1.82 5.82 46.57
CA VAL A 48 2.69 4.75 47.15
C VAL A 48 2.14 3.33 47.36
N GLY A 49 2.86 2.31 46.84
CA GLY A 49 2.65 0.90 47.22
C GLY A 49 3.69 -0.07 46.63
N LEU A 50 4.79 -0.28 47.33
CA LEU A 50 5.83 -1.27 47.00
C LEU A 50 5.48 -2.64 47.63
N THR A 51 5.64 -3.77 46.93
CA THR A 51 6.33 -5.00 47.45
C THR A 51 6.31 -6.22 46.50
N THR A 52 7.43 -6.94 46.59
CA THR A 52 7.83 -8.28 46.11
C THR A 52 6.90 -9.47 46.43
N THR A 53 6.89 -10.53 45.61
CA THR A 53 7.48 -11.88 45.92
C THR A 53 7.18 -12.96 44.84
N THR A 54 7.91 -14.08 44.89
CA THR A 54 8.08 -15.15 43.87
C THR A 54 7.21 -16.43 44.14
N PRO A 55 7.23 -17.50 43.30
CA PRO A 55 6.11 -18.46 43.18
C PRO A 55 6.37 -19.90 43.71
N PRO A 56 5.34 -20.76 43.68
CA PRO A 56 5.43 -22.22 43.42
C PRO A 56 4.47 -22.65 42.27
N GLY A 57 4.31 -23.90 41.82
CA GLY A 57 4.82 -25.22 42.23
C GLY A 57 4.30 -26.32 41.27
N LYS A 58 4.69 -27.59 41.46
CA LYS A 58 4.49 -28.70 40.49
C LYS A 58 3.15 -29.45 40.58
N ALA A 59 2.86 -30.21 39.50
CA ALA A 59 1.76 -31.16 39.22
C ALA A 59 1.40 -32.20 40.32
N PRO A 60 0.28 -32.94 40.18
CA PRO A 60 0.36 -34.28 39.55
C PRO A 60 -0.86 -34.72 38.68
N VAL A 61 -0.84 -36.00 38.23
CA VAL A 61 -1.71 -36.65 37.23
C VAL A 61 -2.63 -37.71 37.87
N LYS A 62 -3.83 -37.95 37.31
CA LYS A 62 -4.64 -39.22 37.23
C LYS A 62 -6.08 -38.91 36.73
N GLU A 63 -6.99 -39.82 36.32
CA GLU A 63 -6.98 -41.19 35.72
C GLU A 63 -8.45 -41.67 35.49
N ALA A 64 -8.68 -42.71 34.66
CA ALA A 64 -9.92 -43.53 34.58
C ALA A 64 -11.24 -42.85 34.06
N ALA A 65 -12.24 -43.55 33.49
CA ALA A 65 -12.34 -44.91 32.92
C ALA A 65 -13.54 -45.01 31.94
N ALA A 66 -13.65 -46.11 31.19
CA ALA A 66 -14.72 -46.38 30.22
C ALA A 66 -16.03 -46.89 30.86
N LYS A 67 -17.12 -46.95 30.07
CA LYS A 67 -18.37 -47.66 30.40
C LYS A 67 -18.89 -48.51 29.23
N GLU A 68 -19.72 -49.48 29.61
CA GLU A 68 -19.97 -50.74 28.92
C GLU A 68 -21.40 -50.82 28.32
N ALA A 69 -21.66 -51.88 27.55
CA ALA A 69 -22.96 -52.15 26.92
C ALA A 69 -23.96 -52.87 27.86
N PRO A 70 -25.25 -52.99 27.47
CA PRO A 70 -26.18 -53.95 28.06
C PRO A 70 -26.47 -55.16 27.15
N ALA A 71 -26.85 -56.27 27.78
CA ALA A 71 -27.34 -57.50 27.14
C ALA A 71 -28.78 -57.83 27.62
N LYS A 72 -29.26 -59.07 27.31
CA LYS A 72 -30.53 -59.77 27.64
C LYS A 72 -31.51 -59.92 26.47
N ASP A 73 -32.36 -60.95 26.36
CA ASP A 73 -32.47 -62.32 26.93
C ASP A 73 -33.57 -63.04 26.09
N GLY A 74 -33.65 -64.39 26.04
CA GLY A 74 -34.92 -65.04 25.60
C GLY A 74 -34.91 -66.41 24.88
N LYS A 75 -34.70 -67.49 25.64
CA LYS A 75 -35.54 -68.71 25.75
C LYS A 75 -36.06 -69.58 24.58
N ASP A 76 -35.94 -70.89 24.87
CA ASP A 76 -36.85 -72.03 24.64
C ASP A 76 -36.93 -72.73 23.24
N ALA A 77 -36.99 -74.07 23.29
CA ALA A 77 -37.01 -75.02 22.17
C ALA A 77 -38.43 -75.55 21.86
N PRO A 78 -38.63 -76.32 20.78
CA PRO A 78 -38.99 -77.73 21.01
C PRO A 78 -38.37 -78.75 19.99
N ALA A 79 -38.84 -80.00 20.07
CA ALA A 79 -38.15 -81.21 19.61
C ALA A 79 -38.47 -81.69 18.17
N ALA A 80 -37.86 -82.83 17.81
CA ALA A 80 -37.71 -83.35 16.46
C ALA A 80 -38.94 -84.04 15.83
N GLY A 81 -38.94 -84.10 14.49
CA GLY A 81 -39.78 -84.99 13.68
C GLY A 81 -38.98 -85.53 12.48
N ALA A 82 -38.97 -86.85 12.30
CA ALA A 82 -38.08 -87.53 11.34
C ALA A 82 -38.71 -87.76 9.97
N ARG A 83 -37.90 -87.67 8.89
CA ARG A 83 -38.11 -88.43 7.64
C ARG A 83 -36.78 -88.91 7.06
N LYS A 84 -36.76 -90.14 6.54
CA LYS A 84 -35.62 -90.80 5.89
C LYS A 84 -35.53 -90.45 4.40
N GLY A 85 -34.33 -90.56 3.85
CA GLY A 85 -34.12 -91.21 2.54
C GLY A 85 -33.71 -90.31 1.38
N ALA A 86 -32.45 -90.43 0.96
CA ALA A 86 -31.96 -90.50 -0.43
C ALA A 86 -30.45 -90.22 -0.43
N GLU A 87 -29.65 -91.29 -0.38
CA GLU A 87 -28.20 -91.20 -0.54
C GLU A 87 -27.88 -91.07 -2.03
N ALA A 88 -27.79 -89.84 -2.52
CA ALA A 88 -27.29 -89.56 -3.86
C ALA A 88 -25.75 -89.60 -3.80
N ALA A 89 -25.13 -90.55 -4.51
CA ALA A 89 -23.69 -90.61 -4.66
C ALA A 89 -23.19 -89.31 -5.31
N SER A 90 -22.51 -88.47 -4.53
CA SER A 90 -21.94 -87.22 -5.00
C SER A 90 -20.71 -87.51 -5.84
N ASP A 91 -20.76 -87.16 -7.13
CA ASP A 91 -19.58 -87.17 -7.99
C ASP A 91 -18.51 -86.21 -7.43
N PRO A 92 -17.33 -86.72 -7.02
CA PRO A 92 -16.29 -85.90 -6.42
C PRO A 92 -15.67 -84.90 -7.42
N GLU A 93 -15.74 -85.15 -8.72
CA GLU A 93 -15.29 -84.18 -9.74
C GLU A 93 -16.28 -83.01 -9.85
N ALA A 94 -17.59 -83.29 -9.77
CA ALA A 94 -18.61 -82.26 -9.72
C ALA A 94 -18.50 -81.37 -8.46
N GLU A 95 -18.20 -81.97 -7.30
CA GLU A 95 -18.00 -81.21 -6.05
C GLU A 95 -16.70 -80.36 -6.10
N LEU A 96 -15.61 -80.89 -6.66
CA LEU A 96 -14.37 -80.14 -6.85
C LEU A 96 -14.56 -78.98 -7.85
N SER A 97 -15.27 -79.22 -8.96
CA SER A 97 -15.64 -78.20 -9.95
C SER A 97 -16.47 -77.08 -9.31
N ALA A 98 -17.47 -77.43 -8.49
CA ALA A 98 -18.27 -76.45 -7.74
C ALA A 98 -17.42 -75.62 -6.75
N LYS A 99 -16.48 -76.24 -6.03
CA LYS A 99 -15.53 -75.55 -5.13
C LYS A 99 -14.60 -74.59 -5.89
N ILE A 100 -14.10 -75.01 -7.06
CA ILE A 100 -13.26 -74.15 -7.94
C ILE A 100 -14.09 -72.98 -8.47
N ALA A 101 -15.32 -73.22 -8.95
CA ALA A 101 -16.22 -72.17 -9.42
C ALA A 101 -16.56 -71.15 -8.32
N ALA A 102 -16.85 -71.61 -7.11
CA ALA A 102 -17.09 -70.77 -5.93
C ALA A 102 -15.84 -69.95 -5.56
N ARG A 103 -14.64 -70.55 -5.60
CA ARG A 103 -13.38 -69.84 -5.33
C ARG A 103 -13.07 -68.78 -6.38
N LEU A 104 -13.28 -69.08 -7.66
CA LEU A 104 -13.13 -68.13 -8.76
C LEU A 104 -14.17 -66.99 -8.69
N ALA A 105 -15.41 -67.28 -8.29
CA ALA A 105 -16.43 -66.27 -8.04
C ALA A 105 -16.04 -65.34 -6.89
N ALA A 106 -15.54 -65.87 -5.77
CA ALA A 106 -15.04 -65.08 -4.64
C ALA A 106 -13.82 -64.22 -5.02
N MET A 107 -12.90 -64.74 -5.85
CA MET A 107 -11.77 -63.98 -6.38
C MET A 107 -12.22 -62.85 -7.32
N ARG A 108 -13.18 -63.11 -8.23
CA ARG A 108 -13.77 -62.09 -9.11
C ARG A 108 -14.49 -61.00 -8.31
N ALA A 109 -15.29 -61.36 -7.31
CA ALA A 109 -15.94 -60.40 -6.41
C ALA A 109 -14.92 -59.54 -5.65
N THR A 110 -13.83 -60.16 -5.15
CA THR A 110 -12.72 -59.43 -4.49
C THR A 110 -12.01 -58.47 -5.45
N GLN A 111 -11.79 -58.89 -6.70
CA GLN A 111 -11.17 -58.05 -7.73
C GLN A 111 -12.08 -56.88 -8.13
N GLN A 112 -13.38 -57.11 -8.29
CA GLN A 112 -14.38 -56.07 -8.55
C GLN A 112 -14.47 -55.07 -7.39
N ALA A 113 -14.49 -55.54 -6.13
CA ALA A 113 -14.46 -54.67 -4.96
C ALA A 113 -13.19 -53.80 -4.90
N ARG A 114 -12.01 -54.37 -5.19
CA ARG A 114 -10.74 -53.63 -5.28
C ARG A 114 -10.75 -52.60 -6.43
N ALA A 115 -11.29 -52.96 -7.59
CA ALA A 115 -11.42 -52.04 -8.73
C ALA A 115 -12.38 -50.88 -8.44
N ALA A 116 -13.52 -51.16 -7.79
CA ALA A 116 -14.47 -50.14 -7.35
C ALA A 116 -13.85 -49.19 -6.31
N ALA A 117 -13.12 -49.72 -5.32
CA ALA A 117 -12.39 -48.92 -4.34
C ALA A 117 -11.31 -48.05 -4.98
N ALA A 118 -10.54 -48.59 -5.94
CA ALA A 118 -9.54 -47.83 -6.70
C ALA A 118 -10.19 -46.70 -7.52
N ALA A 119 -11.29 -46.97 -8.20
CA ALA A 119 -12.04 -45.97 -8.97
C ALA A 119 -12.66 -44.88 -8.07
N ALA A 120 -13.17 -45.24 -6.89
CA ALA A 120 -13.67 -44.29 -5.90
C ALA A 120 -12.54 -43.39 -5.36
N ASN A 121 -11.38 -43.97 -5.05
CA ASN A 121 -10.20 -43.22 -4.61
C ASN A 121 -9.68 -42.28 -5.71
N ALA A 122 -9.64 -42.74 -6.98
CA ALA A 122 -9.26 -41.90 -8.12
C ALA A 122 -10.22 -40.72 -8.31
N LYS A 123 -11.54 -40.95 -8.21
CA LYS A 123 -12.55 -39.87 -8.25
C LYS A 123 -12.39 -38.89 -7.08
N LYS A 124 -12.13 -39.39 -5.86
CA LYS A 124 -11.89 -38.54 -4.68
C LYS A 124 -10.61 -37.70 -4.82
N ALA A 125 -9.53 -38.28 -5.37
CA ALA A 125 -8.29 -37.56 -5.64
C ALA A 125 -8.46 -36.49 -6.75
N ALA A 126 -9.20 -36.81 -7.82
CA ALA A 126 -9.54 -35.87 -8.88
C ALA A 126 -10.40 -34.70 -8.35
N ALA A 127 -11.42 -34.99 -7.54
CA ALA A 127 -12.25 -33.98 -6.89
C ALA A 127 -11.45 -33.10 -5.92
N ALA A 128 -10.54 -33.68 -5.12
CA ALA A 128 -9.66 -32.93 -4.23
C ALA A 128 -8.70 -32.01 -5.02
N LYS A 129 -8.14 -32.48 -6.14
CA LYS A 129 -7.28 -31.68 -7.02
C LYS A 129 -8.06 -30.54 -7.70
N ALA A 130 -9.29 -30.79 -8.13
CA ALA A 130 -10.17 -29.77 -8.69
C ALA A 130 -10.57 -28.71 -7.64
N ALA A 131 -10.90 -29.13 -6.42
CA ALA A 131 -11.21 -28.23 -5.31
C ALA A 131 -9.99 -27.37 -4.92
N ALA A 132 -8.79 -27.95 -4.88
CA ALA A 132 -7.55 -27.20 -4.62
C ALA A 132 -7.23 -26.17 -5.74
N ALA A 133 -7.50 -26.52 -7.00
CA ALA A 133 -7.32 -25.60 -8.13
C ALA A 133 -8.41 -24.50 -8.22
N ALA A 134 -9.54 -24.68 -7.54
CA ALA A 134 -10.61 -23.68 -7.45
C ALA A 134 -10.37 -22.63 -6.33
N ILE A 135 -9.37 -22.82 -5.48
CA ILE A 135 -8.93 -21.79 -4.54
C ILE A 135 -8.08 -20.78 -5.32
N PRO A 136 -8.52 -19.51 -5.47
CA PRO A 136 -7.70 -18.50 -6.12
C PRO A 136 -6.39 -18.32 -5.32
N PRO A 137 -5.25 -18.09 -5.99
CA PRO A 137 -4.01 -17.80 -5.28
C PRO A 137 -4.20 -16.56 -4.38
N PRO A 138 -3.53 -16.50 -3.22
CA PRO A 138 -3.60 -15.31 -2.37
C PRO A 138 -3.17 -14.07 -3.17
N PRO A 139 -3.80 -12.91 -2.93
CA PRO A 139 -3.45 -11.69 -3.63
C PRO A 139 -1.96 -11.40 -3.43
N LYS A 140 -1.24 -11.12 -4.52
CA LYS A 140 0.18 -10.73 -4.45
C LYS A 140 0.27 -9.40 -3.71
N VAL A 141 0.85 -9.43 -2.52
CA VAL A 141 1.17 -8.23 -1.74
C VAL A 141 2.45 -7.62 -2.33
N TYR A 142 2.35 -6.41 -2.84
CA TYR A 142 3.49 -5.64 -3.33
C TYR A 142 3.97 -4.65 -2.26
N SER A 143 5.26 -4.33 -2.28
CA SER A 143 5.82 -3.36 -1.33
C SER A 143 5.43 -1.95 -1.73
N ASN A 144 5.22 -1.08 -0.73
CA ASN A 144 5.09 0.36 -0.90
C ASN A 144 6.32 1.13 -0.40
N VAL A 145 7.40 0.42 -0.04
CA VAL A 145 8.65 1.01 0.43
C VAL A 145 9.54 1.34 -0.77
N TRP A 146 9.82 2.63 -0.96
CA TRP A 146 10.79 3.15 -1.93
C TRP A 146 11.79 4.10 -1.25
N SER A 147 12.93 4.34 -1.89
CA SER A 147 13.90 5.36 -1.50
C SER A 147 14.58 5.95 -2.74
N TYR A 148 15.59 6.80 -2.54
CA TYR A 148 16.42 7.35 -3.62
C TYR A 148 17.68 6.49 -3.93
N GLU A 149 17.91 5.41 -3.18
CA GLU A 149 19.16 4.63 -3.23
C GLU A 149 18.95 3.11 -3.06
N GLY A 150 19.93 2.31 -3.49
CA GLY A 150 19.92 0.85 -3.33
C GLY A 150 18.76 0.15 -4.07
N GLU A 151 18.37 -1.03 -3.59
CA GLU A 151 17.32 -1.85 -4.23
C GLU A 151 15.96 -1.16 -4.31
N ALA A 152 15.66 -0.24 -3.38
CA ALA A 152 14.44 0.55 -3.33
C ALA A 152 14.52 1.85 -4.18
N GLY A 153 15.63 2.07 -4.89
CA GLY A 153 15.97 3.30 -5.60
C GLY A 153 15.25 3.51 -6.95
N PRO A 154 15.43 4.68 -7.60
CA PRO A 154 14.68 5.11 -8.77
C PRO A 154 14.73 4.15 -9.97
N ALA A 155 15.87 3.47 -10.17
CA ALA A 155 16.03 2.48 -11.25
C ALA A 155 15.15 1.23 -11.08
N ASN A 156 14.64 0.98 -9.87
CA ASN A 156 13.87 -0.21 -9.52
C ASN A 156 12.39 0.09 -9.21
N TRP A 157 11.96 1.34 -9.04
CA TRP A 157 10.59 1.68 -8.59
C TRP A 157 9.48 0.92 -9.34
N ALA A 158 9.54 0.85 -10.67
CA ALA A 158 8.55 0.13 -11.48
C ALA A 158 8.49 -1.41 -11.25
N ARG A 159 9.48 -1.99 -10.57
CA ARG A 159 9.54 -3.41 -10.19
C ARG A 159 9.03 -3.67 -8.77
N ILE A 160 8.97 -2.65 -7.91
CA ILE A 160 8.58 -2.76 -6.50
C ILE A 160 7.06 -2.97 -6.37
N ASN A 161 6.29 -2.19 -7.14
CA ASN A 161 4.83 -2.25 -7.19
C ASN A 161 4.34 -2.06 -8.65
N PRO A 162 3.47 -2.94 -9.19
CA PRO A 162 2.89 -2.78 -10.53
C PRO A 162 2.13 -1.46 -10.73
N ALA A 163 1.57 -0.87 -9.67
CA ALA A 163 0.95 0.45 -9.72
C ALA A 163 1.96 1.57 -10.06
N TRP A 164 3.26 1.31 -9.97
CA TRP A 164 4.33 2.25 -10.30
C TRP A 164 4.98 1.95 -11.66
N ALA A 165 4.33 1.16 -12.52
CA ALA A 165 4.84 0.80 -13.85
C ALA A 165 5.22 2.03 -14.70
N LYS A 166 4.53 3.17 -14.50
CA LYS A 166 4.85 4.45 -15.15
C LYS A 166 6.26 4.96 -14.86
N CYS A 167 6.82 4.67 -13.68
CA CYS A 167 8.20 5.04 -13.34
C CYS A 167 9.26 4.44 -14.28
N GLY A 168 8.94 3.34 -15.00
CA GLY A 168 9.85 2.68 -15.95
C GLY A 168 9.32 2.56 -17.38
N THR A 169 8.03 2.86 -17.63
CA THR A 169 7.38 2.76 -18.96
C THR A 169 6.78 4.08 -19.46
N GLY A 170 6.80 5.13 -18.62
CA GLY A 170 6.35 6.46 -19.01
C GLY A 170 7.29 7.13 -20.02
N ASN A 171 6.71 7.81 -21.00
CA ASN A 171 7.45 8.52 -22.05
C ASN A 171 7.52 10.03 -21.81
N ARG A 172 6.77 10.56 -20.83
CA ARG A 172 6.72 11.96 -20.40
C ARG A 172 7.08 12.10 -18.92
N GLN A 173 8.11 11.37 -18.49
CA GLN A 173 8.56 11.37 -17.09
C GLN A 173 9.32 12.66 -16.71
N SER A 174 9.28 13.02 -15.44
CA SER A 174 10.03 14.12 -14.82
C SER A 174 10.96 13.59 -13.72
N PRO A 175 12.06 14.28 -13.38
CA PRO A 175 12.52 15.56 -13.92
C PRO A 175 13.17 15.42 -15.30
N ILE A 176 13.57 16.53 -15.92
CA ILE A 176 14.31 16.55 -17.20
C ILE A 176 15.49 17.51 -17.16
N ASP A 177 16.42 17.32 -18.10
CA ASP A 177 17.37 18.35 -18.49
C ASP A 177 16.72 19.23 -19.56
N ILE A 178 16.43 20.48 -19.20
CA ILE A 178 15.78 21.49 -20.04
C ILE A 178 16.83 22.07 -20.98
N ARG A 179 16.65 21.78 -22.28
CA ARG A 179 17.49 22.28 -23.37
C ARG A 179 16.62 22.86 -24.47
N ASP A 180 17.18 23.82 -25.20
CA ASP A 180 16.60 24.35 -26.45
C ASP A 180 15.13 24.77 -26.33
N GLY A 181 14.80 25.46 -25.22
CA GLY A 181 13.46 25.97 -24.94
C GLY A 181 12.96 26.87 -26.07
N MET A 182 11.81 26.54 -26.65
CA MET A 182 11.21 27.32 -27.71
C MET A 182 10.62 28.61 -27.12
N ARG A 183 11.22 29.75 -27.45
CA ARG A 183 10.68 31.07 -27.10
C ARG A 183 9.32 31.25 -27.75
N VAL A 184 8.34 31.50 -26.91
CA VAL A 184 6.98 31.84 -27.31
C VAL A 184 6.45 32.90 -26.35
N ASP A 185 5.52 33.70 -26.84
CA ASP A 185 4.77 34.61 -25.97
C ASP A 185 3.85 33.75 -25.09
N LEU A 186 4.30 33.48 -23.86
CA LEU A 186 3.54 32.77 -22.84
C LEU A 186 2.78 33.78 -22.00
N GLU A 187 1.54 33.43 -21.68
CA GLU A 187 0.79 34.14 -20.65
C GLU A 187 1.56 34.14 -19.32
N GLN A 188 1.55 35.27 -18.62
CA GLN A 188 2.19 35.37 -17.31
C GLN A 188 1.47 34.50 -16.30
N ILE A 189 2.22 33.82 -15.44
CA ILE A 189 1.64 33.11 -14.30
C ILE A 189 1.17 34.15 -13.28
N ASN A 190 -0.13 34.20 -13.01
CA ASN A 190 -0.68 35.01 -11.94
C ASN A 190 -0.62 34.22 -10.61
N PHE A 191 0.07 34.80 -9.63
CA PHE A 191 0.20 34.25 -8.28
C PHE A 191 -0.71 35.03 -7.33
N ASP A 192 -1.62 34.31 -6.69
CA ASP A 192 -2.57 34.82 -5.70
C ASP A 192 -2.29 34.12 -4.36
N TYR A 193 -1.10 34.40 -3.81
CA TYR A 193 -0.60 33.82 -2.57
C TYR A 193 -0.72 34.81 -1.41
N HIS A 194 -0.98 34.27 -0.23
CA HIS A 194 -1.32 35.03 0.97
C HIS A 194 -0.70 34.35 2.22
N PRO A 195 -0.37 35.12 3.28
CA PRO A 195 0.04 34.56 4.57
C PRO A 195 -0.99 33.57 5.10
N SER A 196 -0.57 32.31 5.24
CA SER A 196 -1.47 31.17 5.50
C SER A 196 -0.96 30.29 6.63
N SER A 197 -1.86 29.54 7.26
CA SER A 197 -1.43 28.47 8.17
C SER A 197 -0.64 27.41 7.41
N PHE A 198 0.28 26.74 8.09
CA PHE A 198 1.08 25.67 7.49
C PHE A 198 1.36 24.58 8.52
N ASN A 199 1.84 23.42 8.04
CA ASN A 199 2.49 22.45 8.91
C ASN A 199 3.67 21.79 8.20
N VAL A 200 4.66 21.38 8.97
CA VAL A 200 5.93 20.83 8.50
C VAL A 200 6.06 19.38 8.96
N THR A 201 6.41 18.49 8.05
CA THR A 201 6.66 17.06 8.31
C THR A 201 7.94 16.62 7.61
N ASP A 202 8.88 16.00 8.32
CA ASP A 202 9.88 15.14 7.68
C ASP A 202 9.19 13.79 7.40
N ASN A 203 8.86 13.51 6.13
CA ASN A 203 8.13 12.30 5.74
C ASN A 203 9.06 11.10 5.39
N GLY A 204 10.34 11.18 5.75
CA GLY A 204 11.32 10.14 5.41
C GLY A 204 11.76 10.12 3.94
N LYS A 205 11.30 11.07 3.11
CA LYS A 205 11.72 11.28 1.71
C LYS A 205 12.15 12.73 1.45
N THR A 206 11.54 13.67 2.16
CA THR A 206 11.78 15.11 2.08
C THR A 206 11.23 15.81 3.33
N VAL A 207 11.59 17.08 3.50
CA VAL A 207 10.80 18.01 4.31
C VAL A 207 9.61 18.45 3.46
N GLN A 208 8.41 18.22 3.95
CA GLN A 208 7.15 18.56 3.29
C GLN A 208 6.41 19.60 4.11
N VAL A 209 5.87 20.61 3.44
CA VAL A 209 5.09 21.70 4.05
C VAL A 209 3.70 21.73 3.44
N MET A 210 2.68 21.35 4.21
CA MET A 210 1.29 21.53 3.80
C MET A 210 0.90 23.00 4.00
N VAL A 211 0.24 23.61 3.02
CA VAL A 211 -0.17 25.03 3.05
C VAL A 211 -1.68 25.13 3.25
N GLY A 212 -2.10 26.17 3.98
CA GLY A 212 -3.49 26.54 4.13
C GLY A 212 -4.18 26.85 2.80
N ARG A 213 -5.49 26.57 2.77
CA ARG A 213 -6.34 26.79 1.60
C ARG A 213 -6.42 28.26 1.20
N GLY A 214 -6.71 28.52 -0.07
CA GLY A 214 -6.91 29.88 -0.60
C GLY A 214 -5.68 30.53 -1.24
N ASN A 215 -4.64 29.76 -1.55
CA ASN A 215 -3.47 30.21 -2.31
C ASN A 215 -3.56 29.66 -3.74
N PHE A 216 -3.48 30.50 -4.77
CA PHE A 216 -3.70 30.05 -6.15
C PHE A 216 -2.59 30.44 -7.13
N LEU A 217 -2.39 29.57 -8.11
CA LEU A 217 -1.60 29.78 -9.31
C LEU A 217 -2.53 29.70 -10.52
N SER A 218 -2.61 30.77 -11.30
CA SER A 218 -3.38 30.80 -12.56
C SER A 218 -2.46 30.93 -13.76
N VAL A 219 -2.66 30.07 -14.77
CA VAL A 219 -1.88 30.05 -16.03
C VAL A 219 -2.72 29.43 -17.14
N GLY A 220 -2.84 30.12 -18.28
CA GLY A 220 -3.91 29.79 -19.22
C GLY A 220 -5.29 30.02 -18.60
N ASN A 221 -6.30 29.39 -19.18
CA ASN A 221 -7.66 29.37 -18.63
C ASN A 221 -7.82 28.40 -17.44
N ARG A 222 -6.82 28.27 -16.56
CA ARG A 222 -6.80 27.32 -15.44
C ARG A 222 -6.22 27.95 -14.17
N MET A 223 -6.86 27.62 -13.05
CA MET A 223 -6.49 28.02 -11.70
C MET A 223 -6.24 26.77 -10.86
N TYR A 224 -5.12 26.72 -10.15
CA TYR A 224 -4.70 25.61 -9.31
C TYR A 224 -4.46 26.09 -7.87
N GLU A 225 -5.10 25.48 -6.88
CA GLU A 225 -4.90 25.74 -5.45
C GLU A 225 -3.57 25.10 -4.99
N LEU A 226 -2.69 25.85 -4.35
CA LEU A 226 -1.46 25.35 -3.72
C LEU A 226 -1.82 24.42 -2.56
N VAL A 227 -1.30 23.20 -2.59
CA VAL A 227 -1.58 22.16 -1.57
C VAL A 227 -0.40 22.00 -0.61
N GLN A 228 0.81 21.93 -1.16
CA GLN A 228 2.04 21.73 -0.39
C GLN A 228 3.25 22.21 -1.17
N PHE A 229 4.37 22.38 -0.47
CA PHE A 229 5.69 22.40 -1.10
C PHE A 229 6.70 21.51 -0.38
N HIS A 230 7.74 21.08 -1.09
CA HIS A 230 8.77 20.18 -0.59
C HIS A 230 10.11 20.41 -1.29
N PHE A 231 11.17 19.75 -0.79
CA PHE A 231 12.55 20.07 -1.12
C PHE A 231 13.33 18.87 -1.66
N HIS A 232 14.14 19.09 -2.71
CA HIS A 232 15.09 18.10 -3.21
C HIS A 232 16.52 18.64 -3.26
N ARG A 233 17.48 17.74 -3.04
CA ARG A 233 18.93 17.96 -3.14
C ARG A 233 19.59 16.77 -3.85
N PRO A 234 20.41 16.98 -4.91
CA PRO A 234 20.55 18.21 -5.69
C PRO A 234 19.22 18.64 -6.34
N SER A 235 19.20 19.69 -7.16
CA SER A 235 18.00 19.95 -7.99
C SER A 235 17.67 18.73 -8.86
N GLU A 236 16.38 18.42 -8.96
CA GLU A 236 15.88 17.36 -9.83
C GLU A 236 16.01 17.78 -11.31
N GLU A 237 15.56 19.00 -11.62
CA GLU A 237 15.70 19.62 -12.94
C GLU A 237 17.15 20.05 -13.21
N ARG A 238 17.49 20.11 -14.50
CA ARG A 238 18.71 20.76 -15.00
C ARG A 238 18.35 21.75 -16.10
N ILE A 239 19.18 22.78 -16.27
CA ILE A 239 19.09 23.75 -17.37
C ILE A 239 20.39 23.64 -18.19
N ASN A 240 20.31 23.24 -19.45
CA ASN A 240 21.47 23.04 -20.34
C ASN A 240 22.59 22.18 -19.70
N GLY A 241 22.19 21.10 -19.00
CA GLY A 241 23.08 20.19 -18.28
C GLY A 241 23.49 20.65 -16.86
N LYS A 242 23.34 21.94 -16.55
CA LYS A 242 23.65 22.52 -15.22
C LYS A 242 22.57 22.13 -14.21
N GLY A 243 22.99 21.46 -13.14
CA GLY A 243 22.19 21.29 -11.93
C GLY A 243 22.40 22.45 -10.94
N TYR A 244 21.48 22.58 -10.00
CA TYR A 244 21.47 23.56 -8.91
C TYR A 244 21.64 22.83 -7.55
N GLU A 245 21.95 23.55 -6.48
CA GLU A 245 22.24 22.90 -5.18
C GLU A 245 20.98 22.23 -4.62
N MET A 246 19.82 22.88 -4.75
CA MET A 246 18.52 22.35 -4.33
C MET A 246 17.41 22.80 -5.28
N VAL A 247 16.21 22.26 -5.12
CA VAL A 247 14.97 22.77 -5.72
C VAL A 247 13.83 22.73 -4.68
N VAL A 248 12.93 23.73 -4.70
CA VAL A 248 11.61 23.64 -4.04
C VAL A 248 10.58 23.33 -5.10
N HIS A 249 9.76 22.31 -4.85
CA HIS A 249 8.63 21.92 -5.68
C HIS A 249 7.33 22.29 -4.96
N LEU A 250 6.56 23.24 -5.52
CA LEU A 250 5.25 23.65 -5.04
C LEU A 250 4.18 22.92 -5.86
N VAL A 251 3.38 22.08 -5.19
CA VAL A 251 2.35 21.23 -5.80
C VAL A 251 0.99 21.90 -5.70
N HIS A 252 0.37 22.12 -6.86
CA HIS A 252 -0.96 22.72 -6.97
C HIS A 252 -1.95 21.75 -7.59
N LYS A 253 -3.24 21.91 -7.29
CA LYS A 253 -4.34 21.15 -7.89
C LYS A 253 -5.50 22.03 -8.30
N ASP A 254 -6.08 21.76 -9.47
CA ASP A 254 -7.36 22.37 -9.84
C ASP A 254 -8.56 21.53 -9.37
N GLY A 255 -9.78 22.04 -9.61
CA GLY A 255 -11.04 21.39 -9.22
C GLY A 255 -11.33 20.05 -9.91
N GLU A 256 -10.59 19.67 -10.95
CA GLU A 256 -10.65 18.35 -11.59
C GLU A 256 -9.51 17.42 -11.10
N GLY A 257 -8.66 17.90 -10.18
CA GLY A 257 -7.53 17.15 -9.64
C GLY A 257 -6.29 17.12 -10.53
N ARG A 258 -6.24 17.92 -11.60
CA ARG A 258 -5.03 18.05 -12.44
C ARG A 258 -3.96 18.81 -11.66
N ILE A 259 -2.71 18.42 -11.82
CA ILE A 259 -1.58 18.93 -11.03
C ILE A 259 -0.77 19.95 -11.85
N ALA A 260 -0.44 21.08 -11.22
CA ALA A 260 0.62 21.98 -11.68
C ALA A 260 1.77 21.98 -10.66
N MET A 261 2.98 21.70 -11.15
CA MET A 261 4.22 21.66 -10.38
C MET A 261 5.04 22.90 -10.70
N LEU A 262 5.19 23.79 -9.72
CA LEU A 262 6.08 24.94 -9.83
C LEU A 262 7.43 24.59 -9.18
N ALA A 263 8.50 24.61 -9.97
CA ALA A 263 9.85 24.34 -9.51
C ALA A 263 10.67 25.63 -9.38
N LEU A 264 11.16 25.89 -8.17
CA LEU A 264 12.04 27.02 -7.83
C LEU A 264 13.45 26.46 -7.61
N LEU A 265 14.38 26.74 -8.52
CA LEU A 265 15.76 26.30 -8.42
C LEU A 265 16.52 27.12 -7.36
N LEU A 266 17.41 26.49 -6.60
CA LEU A 266 18.14 27.14 -5.49
C LEU A 266 19.64 27.18 -5.72
N GLU A 267 20.21 28.37 -5.55
CA GLU A 267 21.66 28.58 -5.50
C GLU A 267 22.13 29.25 -4.21
N ARG A 268 23.42 29.11 -3.91
CA ARG A 268 24.02 29.68 -2.70
C ARG A 268 24.00 31.21 -2.80
N GLY A 269 23.44 31.86 -1.80
CA GLY A 269 23.39 33.31 -1.74
C GLY A 269 22.95 33.82 -0.36
N ARG A 270 22.07 34.83 -0.36
CA ARG A 270 21.49 35.37 0.87
C ARG A 270 20.57 34.35 1.57
N PRO A 271 20.39 34.45 2.90
CA PRO A 271 19.37 33.66 3.60
C PRO A 271 17.97 33.92 3.02
N GLN A 272 17.15 32.87 2.91
CA GLN A 272 15.75 32.96 2.49
C GLN A 272 14.84 32.81 3.73
N PRO A 273 14.17 33.89 4.20
CA PRO A 273 13.32 33.87 5.39
C PRO A 273 12.30 32.73 5.44
N ALA A 274 11.54 32.50 4.37
CA ALA A 274 10.51 31.45 4.36
C ALA A 274 11.10 30.04 4.59
N ILE A 275 12.28 29.76 4.02
CA ILE A 275 13.01 28.50 4.25
C ILE A 275 13.51 28.41 5.70
N GLN A 276 13.97 29.53 6.29
CA GLN A 276 14.36 29.54 7.70
C GLN A 276 13.17 29.28 8.62
N GLN A 277 11.99 29.83 8.29
CA GLN A 277 10.77 29.61 9.05
C GLN A 277 10.36 28.13 9.04
N VAL A 278 10.46 27.45 7.89
CA VAL A 278 10.22 25.99 7.82
C VAL A 278 11.26 25.23 8.66
N TRP A 279 12.54 25.63 8.64
CA TRP A 279 13.59 24.93 9.40
C TRP A 279 13.43 25.12 10.91
N ASN A 280 12.98 26.29 11.36
CA ASN A 280 12.66 26.57 12.77
C ASN A 280 11.49 25.71 13.29
N ASN A 281 10.60 25.28 12.39
CA ASN A 281 9.41 24.50 12.68
C ASN A 281 9.53 23.03 12.23
N LEU A 282 10.73 22.54 11.94
CA LEU A 282 10.93 21.13 11.59
C LEU A 282 10.80 20.24 12.86
N PRO A 283 9.97 19.18 12.86
CA PRO A 283 9.91 18.25 13.98
C PRO A 283 11.22 17.46 14.16
N LEU A 284 11.48 17.01 15.39
CA LEU A 284 12.70 16.26 15.72
C LEU A 284 12.66 14.82 15.17
N GLU A 285 11.47 14.21 15.14
CA GLU A 285 11.26 12.83 14.69
C GLU A 285 10.58 12.78 13.32
N LYS A 286 10.92 11.76 12.55
CA LYS A 286 10.30 11.53 11.23
C LYS A 286 8.87 11.05 11.39
N MET A 287 8.02 11.40 10.41
CA MET A 287 6.57 11.15 10.39
C MET A 287 5.77 11.87 11.48
N GLU A 288 6.39 12.80 12.22
CA GLU A 288 5.68 13.78 13.04
C GLU A 288 5.36 15.04 12.23
N THR A 289 4.37 15.80 12.70
CA THR A 289 3.89 17.02 12.05
C THR A 289 3.89 18.15 13.06
N MET A 290 4.65 19.20 12.78
CA MET A 290 4.64 20.45 13.53
C MET A 290 3.71 21.46 12.85
N ALA A 291 2.72 21.98 13.57
CA ALA A 291 1.78 22.98 13.08
C ALA A 291 1.90 24.25 13.95
N PRO A 292 2.72 25.23 13.55
CA PRO A 292 2.91 26.46 14.32
C PRO A 292 1.69 27.39 14.28
N ALA A 293 1.64 28.33 15.22
CA ALA A 293 0.58 29.34 15.31
C ALA A 293 0.83 30.57 14.41
N GLU A 294 2.06 30.74 13.94
CA GLU A 294 2.43 31.75 12.94
C GLU A 294 2.00 31.32 11.52
N THR A 295 1.86 32.30 10.63
CA THR A 295 1.60 32.08 9.21
C THR A 295 2.89 32.08 8.41
N LEU A 296 2.88 31.40 7.26
CA LEU A 296 3.92 31.46 6.23
C LEU A 296 3.30 32.06 4.98
N ASP A 297 3.99 32.98 4.31
CA ASP A 297 3.59 33.52 3.02
C ASP A 297 4.32 32.78 1.89
N PRO A 298 3.62 32.01 1.03
CA PRO A 298 4.24 31.36 -0.11
C PRO A 298 4.79 32.34 -1.16
N MET A 299 4.35 33.62 -1.15
CA MET A 299 4.82 34.66 -2.05
C MET A 299 6.31 34.98 -1.85
N ASP A 300 6.80 34.91 -0.61
CA ASP A 300 8.20 35.15 -0.24
C ASP A 300 9.18 34.12 -0.83
N LEU A 301 8.69 32.95 -1.22
CA LEU A 301 9.51 31.93 -1.89
C LEU A 301 9.79 32.27 -3.36
N LEU A 302 8.96 33.11 -4.01
CA LEU A 302 9.07 33.33 -5.44
C LEU A 302 10.25 34.28 -5.79
N PRO A 303 10.90 34.12 -6.98
CA PRO A 303 11.98 35.01 -7.44
C PRO A 303 11.54 36.48 -7.63
N ALA A 304 12.39 37.36 -8.15
CA ALA A 304 11.94 38.72 -8.50
C ALA A 304 11.27 38.73 -9.89
N ARG A 305 11.91 38.10 -10.88
CA ARG A 305 11.36 37.94 -12.21
C ARG A 305 10.51 36.66 -12.30
N ARG A 306 9.66 36.58 -13.32
CA ARG A 306 8.58 35.58 -13.43
C ARG A 306 8.68 34.72 -14.69
N GLU A 307 9.81 34.77 -15.40
CA GLU A 307 10.02 33.98 -16.61
C GLU A 307 10.18 32.50 -16.26
N TYR A 308 9.65 31.61 -17.11
CA TYR A 308 9.59 30.18 -16.82
C TYR A 308 9.71 29.31 -18.06
N TYR A 309 10.15 28.07 -17.84
CA TYR A 309 9.99 26.96 -18.79
C TYR A 309 8.71 26.20 -18.49
N THR A 310 8.03 25.69 -19.51
CA THR A 310 6.87 24.80 -19.32
C THR A 310 6.82 23.62 -20.29
N PHE A 311 6.40 22.48 -19.75
CA PHE A 311 6.21 21.22 -20.45
C PHE A 311 5.21 20.33 -19.69
N MET A 312 4.67 19.31 -20.36
CA MET A 312 3.91 18.25 -19.70
C MET A 312 4.86 17.12 -19.27
N GLY A 313 4.79 16.75 -18.00
CA GLY A 313 5.66 15.78 -17.35
C GLY A 313 4.89 14.79 -16.45
N SER A 314 5.59 14.28 -15.44
CA SER A 314 5.03 13.38 -14.41
C SER A 314 5.29 13.89 -12.99
N MET A 315 4.78 13.19 -11.98
CA MET A 315 5.38 13.25 -10.64
C MET A 315 6.81 12.67 -10.69
N SER A 316 7.72 13.20 -9.88
CA SER A 316 9.11 12.71 -9.77
C SER A 316 9.28 11.59 -8.73
N THR A 317 8.22 11.26 -7.99
CA THR A 317 8.15 10.14 -7.04
C THR A 317 7.12 9.10 -7.48
N PRO A 318 7.20 7.84 -7.01
CA PRO A 318 6.18 6.83 -7.28
C PRO A 318 4.78 7.29 -6.84
N PRO A 319 3.72 7.09 -7.63
CA PRO A 319 3.61 6.21 -8.82
C PRO A 319 4.20 6.75 -10.14
N CYS A 320 4.79 7.94 -10.15
CA CYS A 320 5.34 8.63 -11.33
C CYS A 320 4.30 8.89 -12.44
N GLU A 321 3.06 9.19 -12.04
CA GLU A 321 1.95 9.43 -12.97
C GLU A 321 2.19 10.65 -13.86
N GLU A 322 1.82 10.52 -15.14
CA GLU A 322 1.99 11.54 -16.17
C GLU A 322 0.79 12.51 -16.22
N GLY A 323 0.96 13.65 -16.91
CA GLY A 323 -0.09 14.67 -17.03
C GLY A 323 0.04 15.81 -16.02
N VAL A 324 1.21 15.93 -15.39
CA VAL A 324 1.58 17.08 -14.54
C VAL A 324 2.03 18.23 -15.44
N LEU A 325 1.46 19.42 -15.26
CA LEU A 325 1.95 20.65 -15.88
C LEU A 325 3.18 21.13 -15.10
N TRP A 326 4.35 21.15 -15.71
CA TRP A 326 5.56 21.68 -15.10
C TRP A 326 5.77 23.15 -15.46
N LEU A 327 6.16 23.93 -14.46
CA LEU A 327 6.47 25.36 -14.54
C LEU A 327 7.80 25.55 -13.80
N VAL A 328 8.92 25.71 -14.52
CA VAL A 328 10.25 25.80 -13.90
C VAL A 328 10.75 27.24 -14.04
N MET A 329 10.91 27.94 -12.92
CA MET A 329 11.30 29.36 -12.93
C MET A 329 12.74 29.52 -13.45
N LYS A 330 12.94 30.49 -14.35
CA LYS A 330 14.24 30.78 -14.99
C LYS A 330 15.20 31.48 -14.04
N GLU A 331 14.71 32.37 -13.18
CA GLU A 331 15.48 32.95 -12.09
C GLU A 331 15.54 31.99 -10.89
N PRO A 332 16.74 31.53 -10.48
CA PRO A 332 16.87 30.76 -9.25
C PRO A 332 16.69 31.67 -8.03
N ILE A 333 16.16 31.12 -6.95
CA ILE A 333 16.12 31.79 -5.66
C ILE A 333 17.38 31.47 -4.87
N GLN A 334 17.75 32.37 -3.96
CA GLN A 334 18.92 32.19 -3.11
C GLN A 334 18.54 31.51 -1.80
N ALA A 335 19.42 30.66 -1.28
CA ALA A 335 19.43 30.32 0.15
C ALA A 335 20.85 30.35 0.69
N SER A 336 21.00 30.57 1.99
CA SER A 336 22.33 30.63 2.60
C SER A 336 23.04 29.27 2.59
N PRO A 337 24.38 29.23 2.51
CA PRO A 337 25.13 27.98 2.65
C PRO A 337 24.80 27.22 3.94
N ALA A 338 24.42 27.90 5.02
CA ALA A 338 23.99 27.29 6.27
C ALA A 338 22.63 26.57 6.14
N GLN A 339 21.63 27.20 5.51
CA GLN A 339 20.32 26.58 5.26
C GLN A 339 20.43 25.36 4.34
N MET A 340 21.28 25.44 3.31
CA MET A 340 21.55 24.31 2.40
C MET A 340 22.31 23.18 3.10
N ALA A 341 23.31 23.52 3.92
CA ALA A 341 24.06 22.54 4.71
C ALA A 341 23.16 21.83 5.75
N PHE A 342 22.21 22.54 6.36
CA PHE A 342 21.20 21.94 7.24
C PHE A 342 20.40 20.85 6.52
N PHE A 343 19.78 21.18 5.38
CA PHE A 343 19.03 20.20 4.60
C PHE A 343 19.91 19.03 4.14
N SER A 344 21.15 19.28 3.70
CA SER A 344 22.07 18.24 3.25
C SER A 344 22.45 17.19 4.31
N ARG A 345 22.28 17.50 5.61
CA ARG A 345 22.51 16.56 6.72
C ARG A 345 21.32 15.64 6.94
N LEU A 346 20.11 16.11 6.64
CA LEU A 346 18.87 15.33 6.68
C LEU A 346 18.73 14.45 5.43
N TYR A 347 19.02 15.06 4.28
CA TYR A 347 18.89 14.49 2.93
C TYR A 347 20.13 14.83 2.10
N PRO A 348 21.19 14.00 2.15
CA PRO A 348 22.38 14.18 1.32
C PRO A 348 22.06 14.09 -0.17
N TYR A 349 21.20 13.13 -0.53
CA TYR A 349 20.68 12.87 -1.86
C TYR A 349 19.21 12.42 -1.77
N ASN A 350 18.29 13.20 -2.34
CA ASN A 350 16.88 12.84 -2.45
C ASN A 350 16.26 13.26 -3.79
N ALA A 351 17.03 13.17 -4.88
CA ALA A 351 16.61 13.54 -6.24
C ALA A 351 16.47 12.31 -7.15
N ARG A 352 15.41 12.25 -7.96
CA ARG A 352 15.30 11.32 -9.08
C ARG A 352 16.28 11.76 -10.20
N PRO A 353 16.99 10.84 -10.86
CA PRO A 353 17.77 11.17 -12.06
C PRO A 353 16.91 11.80 -13.17
N VAL A 354 17.51 12.68 -13.98
CA VAL A 354 16.85 13.25 -15.17
C VAL A 354 16.37 12.16 -16.13
N GLN A 355 15.16 12.34 -16.65
CA GLN A 355 14.49 11.42 -17.56
C GLN A 355 14.65 11.90 -19.01
N PRO A 356 14.59 11.01 -20.02
CA PRO A 356 14.68 11.41 -21.43
C PRO A 356 13.64 12.44 -21.81
N SER A 357 14.02 13.47 -22.58
CA SER A 357 13.07 14.50 -23.05
C SER A 357 12.03 13.92 -24.02
N SER A 358 12.33 12.81 -24.71
CA SER A 358 11.41 12.07 -25.59
C SER A 358 10.75 12.94 -26.67
N GLY A 359 11.48 13.92 -27.21
CA GLY A 359 10.97 14.86 -28.22
C GLY A 359 9.88 15.82 -27.71
N ARG A 360 9.71 15.97 -26.39
CA ARG A 360 8.80 16.97 -25.82
C ARG A 360 9.23 18.37 -26.23
N ILE A 361 8.29 19.13 -26.78
CA ILE A 361 8.44 20.58 -26.95
C ILE A 361 8.43 21.21 -25.55
N ILE A 362 9.54 21.85 -25.20
CA ILE A 362 9.64 22.73 -24.02
C ILE A 362 9.42 24.14 -24.53
N LYS A 363 8.52 24.88 -23.89
CA LYS A 363 8.31 26.31 -24.16
C LYS A 363 9.08 27.12 -23.11
N GLU A 364 9.65 28.25 -23.50
CA GLU A 364 10.13 29.26 -22.55
C GLU A 364 9.39 30.58 -22.76
N SER A 365 9.04 31.27 -21.67
CA SER A 365 8.57 32.65 -21.76
C SER A 365 9.74 33.57 -22.11
N ASN A 366 9.38 34.71 -22.72
CA ASN A 366 10.28 35.84 -22.89
C ASN A 366 10.63 36.48 -21.53
#